data_AF-A0A7C2DNN8-F1
#
_entry.id   AF-A0A7C2DNN8-F1
#
_cell.length_a   1.000
_cell.length_b   1.000
_cell.length_c   1.000
_cell.angle_alpha   90.00
_cell.angle_beta   90.00
_cell.angle_gamma   90.00
#
_symmetry.space_group_name_H-M   'P 1'
#
loop_
_entity.id
_entity.type
_entity.pdbx_description
1 polymer ?
#
loop_
_entity_poly.entity_id
_entity_poly.type
_entity_poly.pdbx_seq_one_letter_code
_entity_poly.pdbx_strand_id
1 'polypeptide(L)'
;MPEVYNWQLGRKMTYRFPERHPRRQFAAVFNINRCIGCQTCTMACKSTWTFSRGQEYMWWNNVETKPYGGYPQFWDVKALE
;
A
#
# COMPACT_ATOMS: atom_id res chain seq x y z
N MET A 1 -13.16 -18.39 4.37
CA MET A 1 -12.95 -16.92 4.31
C MET A 1 -14.32 -16.27 4.24
N PRO A 2 -14.59 -15.19 5.02
CA PRO A 2 -15.84 -14.43 4.90
C PRO A 2 -16.15 -13.97 3.47
N GLU A 3 -17.42 -14.02 3.09
CA GLU A 3 -17.94 -13.39 1.87
C GLU A 3 -18.31 -11.94 2.22
N VAL A 4 -17.68 -10.96 1.56
CA VAL A 4 -17.89 -9.53 1.81
C VAL A 4 -18.30 -8.81 0.53
N TYR A 5 -19.15 -7.78 0.64
CA TYR A 5 -19.49 -6.95 -0.52
C TYR A 5 -18.43 -5.88 -0.77
N ASN A 6 -17.74 -5.95 -1.92
CA ASN A 6 -16.80 -4.92 -2.34
C ASN A 6 -17.54 -3.85 -3.15
N TRP A 7 -17.80 -2.71 -2.51
CA TRP A 7 -18.49 -1.57 -3.12
C TRP A 7 -17.70 -0.90 -4.26
N GLN A 8 -16.37 -1.04 -4.31
CA GLN A 8 -15.53 -0.49 -5.39
C GLN A 8 -15.68 -1.32 -6.68
N LEU A 9 -15.92 -2.63 -6.55
CA LEU A 9 -16.10 -3.56 -7.68
C LEU A 9 -17.56 -3.91 -7.96
N GLY A 10 -18.48 -3.51 -7.07
CA GLY A 10 -19.91 -3.83 -7.18
C GLY A 10 -20.26 -5.32 -7.07
N ARG A 11 -19.40 -6.14 -6.45
CA ARG A 11 -19.58 -7.60 -6.35
C ARG A 11 -19.19 -8.15 -4.98
N LYS A 12 -19.74 -9.33 -4.65
CA LYS A 12 -19.29 -10.12 -3.49
C LYS A 12 -17.95 -10.79 -3.80
N MET A 13 -17.06 -10.83 -2.80
CA MET A 13 -15.77 -11.50 -2.90
C MET A 13 -15.38 -12.14 -1.58
N THR A 14 -14.52 -13.15 -1.63
CA THR A 14 -13.90 -13.72 -0.43
C THR A 14 -12.83 -12.77 0.10
N TYR A 15 -12.87 -12.47 1.39
CA TYR A 15 -11.86 -11.62 2.04
C TYR A 15 -11.39 -12.25 3.34
N ARG A 16 -10.17 -11.89 3.78
CA ARG A 16 -9.59 -12.47 5.00
C ARG A 16 -10.32 -12.03 6.26
N PHE A 17 -10.86 -10.81 6.26
CA PHE A 17 -11.54 -10.20 7.41
C PHE A 17 -13.06 -10.12 7.18
N PRO A 18 -13.86 -10.15 8.25
CA PRO A 18 -15.30 -9.93 8.15
C PRO A 18 -15.63 -8.50 7.70
N GLU A 19 -16.80 -8.33 7.09
CA GLU A 19 -17.27 -7.03 6.61
C GLU A 19 -17.42 -6.02 7.76
N ARG A 20 -16.82 -4.83 7.61
CA ARG A 20 -16.88 -3.75 8.59
C ARG A 20 -16.91 -2.39 7.88
N HIS A 21 -17.94 -1.60 8.19
CA HIS A 21 -18.12 -0.24 7.66
C HIS A 21 -17.91 0.78 8.78
N PRO A 22 -16.68 1.29 9.00
CA PRO A 22 -16.44 2.27 10.04
C PRO A 22 -17.11 3.60 9.70
N ARG A 23 -17.62 4.32 10.71
CA ARG A 23 -18.22 5.66 10.54
C ARG A 23 -17.23 6.70 10.01
N ARG A 24 -15.93 6.50 10.24
CA ARG A 24 -14.83 7.36 9.79
C ARG A 24 -13.68 6.48 9.32
N GLN A 25 -13.09 6.82 8.19
CA GLN A 25 -11.95 6.12 7.59
C GLN A 25 -10.84 7.12 7.31
N PHE A 26 -9.62 6.83 7.77
CA PHE A 26 -8.45 7.61 7.39
C PHE A 26 -8.19 7.45 5.88
N ALA A 27 -7.94 8.56 5.21
CA ALA A 27 -7.62 8.60 3.78
C ALA A 27 -6.43 9.55 3.53
N ALA A 28 -5.64 9.24 2.52
CA ALA A 28 -4.54 10.06 2.05
C ALA A 28 -4.66 10.30 0.54
N VAL A 29 -4.26 11.49 0.08
CA VAL A 29 -4.29 11.88 -1.33
C VAL A 29 -2.89 12.27 -1.75
N PHE A 30 -2.40 11.68 -2.85
CA PHE A 30 -1.07 11.95 -3.40
C PHE A 30 -1.20 12.68 -4.74
N ASN A 31 -0.64 13.89 -4.83
CA ASN A 31 -0.58 14.64 -6.08
C ASN A 31 0.70 14.30 -6.84
N ILE A 32 0.57 13.40 -7.82
CA ILE A 32 1.70 12.94 -8.64
C ILE A 32 2.31 14.03 -9.52
N ASN A 33 1.60 15.13 -9.80
CA ASN A 33 2.15 16.26 -10.56
C ASN A 33 3.17 17.09 -9.77
N ARG A 34 3.22 16.94 -8.44
CA ARG A 34 4.16 17.63 -7.54
C ARG A 34 5.19 16.69 -6.90
N CYS A 35 5.04 15.39 -7.11
CA CYS A 35 5.99 14.43 -6.57
C CYS A 35 7.32 14.54 -7.34
N ILE A 36 8.42 14.76 -6.62
CA ILE A 36 9.77 14.84 -7.18
C ILE A 36 10.62 13.60 -6.89
N GLY A 37 10.03 12.55 -6.30
CA GLY A 37 10.74 11.31 -6.02
C GLY A 37 11.85 11.40 -4.97
N CYS A 38 11.82 12.39 -4.07
CA CYS A 38 12.90 12.67 -3.12
C CYS A 38 13.11 11.65 -1.99
N GLN A 39 12.23 10.65 -1.85
CA GLN A 39 12.30 9.60 -0.80
C GLN A 39 12.21 10.12 0.66
N THR A 40 11.85 11.39 0.89
CA THR A 40 11.71 11.92 2.26
C THR A 40 10.61 11.19 3.05
N CYS A 41 9.47 10.90 2.42
CA CYS A 41 8.38 10.16 3.06
C CYS A 41 8.79 8.72 3.41
N THR A 42 9.57 8.07 2.55
CA THR A 42 10.16 6.75 2.78
C THR A 42 11.02 6.74 4.03
N MET A 43 11.94 7.70 4.15
CA MET A 43 12.83 7.80 5.30
C MET A 43 12.13 8.24 6.59
N ALA A 44 11.13 9.12 6.50
CA ALA A 44 10.30 9.50 7.65
C ALA A 44 9.58 8.28 8.24
N CYS A 45 9.00 7.43 7.40
CA CYS A 45 8.36 6.19 7.84
C CYS A 45 9.38 5.19 8.42
N LYS A 46 10.51 5.01 7.72
CA LYS A 46 11.57 4.06 8.11
C LYS A 46 12.14 4.36 9.48
N SER A 47 12.55 5.61 9.70
CA SER A 47 13.17 6.05 10.95
C SER A 47 12.21 6.02 12.13
N THR A 48 10.91 6.23 11.89
CA THR A 48 9.90 6.22 12.95
C THR A 48 9.49 4.79 13.33
N TRP A 49 9.31 3.90 12.35
CA TRP A 49 8.60 2.63 12.57
C TRP A 49 9.37 1.37 12.25
N THR A 50 10.19 1.35 11.19
CA THR A 50 10.84 0.13 10.69
C THR A 50 12.37 0.15 10.82
N PHE A 51 12.87 0.75 11.90
CA PHE A 51 14.30 0.88 12.20
C PHE A 51 14.89 -0.31 12.97
N SER A 52 14.06 -1.23 13.45
CA SER A 52 14.50 -2.34 14.32
C SER A 52 15.08 -3.51 13.54
N ARG A 53 15.87 -4.35 14.23
CA ARG A 53 16.49 -5.55 13.66
C ARG A 53 15.43 -6.50 13.09
N GLY A 54 15.68 -7.03 11.89
CA GLY A 54 14.75 -7.88 11.13
C GLY A 54 13.75 -7.10 10.27
N GLN A 55 13.73 -5.77 10.34
CA GLN A 55 12.86 -4.90 9.54
C GLN A 55 13.65 -4.06 8.53
N GLU A 56 14.95 -4.33 8.36
CA GLU A 56 15.87 -3.53 7.55
C GLU A 56 15.37 -3.40 6.11
N TYR A 57 14.81 -4.48 5.56
CA TYR A 57 14.23 -4.50 4.22
C TYR A 57 12.82 -3.91 4.15
N MET A 58 12.11 -3.74 5.27
CA MET A 58 10.72 -3.27 5.26
C MET A 58 10.62 -1.77 4.99
N TRP A 59 10.00 -1.43 3.87
CA TRP A 59 9.62 -0.07 3.47
C TRP A 59 8.10 0.03 3.39
N TRP A 60 7.44 0.40 4.49
CA TRP A 60 5.98 0.54 4.52
C TRP A 60 5.48 1.68 3.64
N ASN A 61 6.24 2.77 3.56
CA ASN A 61 6.03 3.84 2.61
C ASN A 61 7.23 3.83 1.65
N ASN A 62 7.00 3.56 0.37
CA ASN A 62 8.03 3.49 -0.65
C ASN A 62 7.63 4.32 -1.87
N VAL A 63 8.64 4.86 -2.58
CA VAL A 63 8.43 5.62 -3.82
C VAL A 63 9.14 4.89 -4.95
N GLU A 64 8.41 4.59 -6.01
CA GLU A 64 8.85 3.82 -7.17
C GLU A 64 8.75 4.66 -8.44
N THR A 65 9.68 4.44 -9.38
CA THR A 65 9.59 4.97 -10.73
C THR A 65 8.79 4.00 -11.60
N LYS A 66 7.69 4.47 -12.21
CA LYS A 66 6.96 3.72 -13.22
C LYS A 66 7.51 4.06 -14.62
N PRO A 67 7.51 3.12 -15.59
CA PRO A 67 6.75 1.86 -15.62
C PRO A 67 7.49 0.61 -15.10
N TYR A 68 8.77 0.70 -14.78
CA TYR A 68 9.59 -0.50 -14.53
C TYR A 68 9.83 -0.76 -13.04
N GLY A 69 9.70 -2.03 -12.67
CA GLY A 69 10.04 -2.49 -11.33
C GLY A 69 9.05 -2.03 -10.25
N GLY A 70 9.30 -2.57 -9.06
CA GLY A 70 8.55 -2.28 -7.85
C GLY A 70 9.27 -2.87 -6.64
N TYR A 71 8.77 -2.55 -5.46
CA TYR A 71 9.23 -3.14 -4.21
C TYR A 71 8.07 -3.88 -3.52
N PRO A 72 8.15 -5.21 -3.37
CA PRO A 72 9.14 -6.13 -3.95
C PRO A 72 9.06 -6.19 -5.49
N GLN A 73 10.11 -6.70 -6.14
CA GLN A 73 10.14 -6.78 -7.60
C GLN A 73 8.93 -7.52 -8.18
N PHE A 74 8.31 -6.89 -9.19
CA PHE A 74 7.14 -7.39 -9.92
C PHE A 74 5.87 -7.57 -9.08
N TRP A 75 5.72 -6.82 -7.98
CA TRP A 75 4.51 -6.92 -7.15
C TRP A 75 3.24 -6.55 -7.93
N ASP A 76 3.32 -5.60 -8.86
CA ASP A 76 2.21 -5.12 -9.67
C ASP A 76 1.81 -6.13 -10.76
N VAL A 77 2.77 -6.77 -11.42
CA VAL A 77 2.50 -7.86 -12.38
C VAL A 77 1.88 -9.07 -11.67
N LYS A 78 2.46 -9.48 -10.52
CA LYS A 78 1.98 -10.62 -9.72
C LYS A 78 0.60 -10.38 -9.09
N ALA A 79 0.19 -9.12 -8.91
CA ALA A 79 -1.12 -8.79 -8.35
C ALA A 79 -2.26 -8.91 -9.38
N LEU A 80 -1.92 -9.00 -10.68
CA LEU A 80 -2.89 -9.15 -11.77
C LEU A 80 -3.10 -10.61 -12.21
N GLU A 81 -2.30 -11.54 -11.67
CA GLU A 81 -2.47 -13.00 -11.81
C GLU A 81 -3.52 -13.54 -10.82
#